data_AF-A0A5K7TSZ2-F1
#
_entry.id   AF-A0A5K7TSZ2-F1
#
_cell.length_a   1.000
_cell.length_b   1.000
_cell.length_c   1.000
_cell.angle_alpha   90.00
_cell.angle_beta   90.00
_cell.angle_gamma   90.00
#
_symmetry.space_group_name_H-M   'P 1'
#
loop_
_entity.id
_entity.type
_entity.pdbx_description
1 polymer ?
#
loop_
_entity_poly.entity_id
_entity_poly.type
_entity_poly.pdbx_seq_one_letter_code
_entity_poly.pdbx_strand_id
1 'polypeptide(L)' 'MHRLVIKVDRELYQQLENAAQDHHVSLEEECRRRLATLECQSRYLQALLAEMRADEEARRAEGVQVT' A
#
# COMPACT_ATOMS: atom_id res chain seq x y z
N MET A 1 9.80 -16.08 -1.45
CA MET A 1 9.86 -14.98 -2.44
C MET A 1 8.97 -15.33 -3.61
N HIS A 2 7.96 -14.51 -3.91
CA HIS A 2 7.04 -14.74 -5.03
C HIS A 2 7.47 -13.86 -6.20
N ARG A 3 7.72 -14.47 -7.35
CA ARG A 3 8.05 -13.74 -8.58
C ARG A 3 6.77 -13.46 -9.34
N LEU A 4 6.44 -12.19 -9.51
CA LEU A 4 5.33 -11.74 -10.34
C LEU A 4 5.88 -11.29 -11.69
N VAL A 5 5.28 -11.77 -12.79
CA VAL A 5 5.60 -11.33 -14.15
C VAL A 5 4.38 -10.61 -14.69
N ILE A 6 4.52 -9.32 -14.97
CA ILE A 6 3.44 -8.47 -15.47
C ILE A 6 3.76 -8.09 -16.90
N LYS A 7 2.82 -8.33 -17.82
CA LYS A 7 2.92 -7.80 -19.19
C LYS A 7 2.30 -6.41 -19.19
N VAL A 8 3.07 -5.44 -19.66
CA VAL A 8 2.66 -4.05 -19.85
C VAL A 8 2.91 -3.66 -21.29
N ASP A 9 2.16 -2.69 -21.80
CA ASP A 9 2.48 -2.06 -23.07
C ASP A 9 3.72 -1.15 -22.94
N ARG A 10 4.24 -0.72 -24.09
CA ARG A 10 5.47 0.07 -24.16
C ARG A 10 5.31 1.46 -23.54
N GLU A 11 4.12 2.06 -23.64
CA GLU A 11 3.88 3.39 -23.10
C GLU A 11 3.91 3.36 -21.58
N LEU A 12 3.20 2.40 -20.97
CA LEU A 12 3.22 2.19 -19.54
C LEU A 12 4.62 1.83 -19.03
N TYR A 13 5.37 1.01 -19.76
CA TYR A 13 6.76 0.70 -19.41
C TYR A 13 7.62 1.97 -19.33
N GLN A 14 7.53 2.85 -20.34
CA GLN A 14 8.30 4.10 -20.36
C GLN A 14 7.91 5.03 -19.21
N GLN A 15 6.61 5.12 -18.89
CA GLN A 15 6.13 5.92 -17.76
C GLN A 15 6.67 5.40 -16.42
N LEU A 16 6.74 4.08 -16.24
CA LEU A 16 7.30 3.47 -15.03
C LEU A 16 8.81 3.70 -14.92
N GLU A 17 9.55 3.61 -16.03
CA GLU A 17 10.98 3.92 -16.06
C GLU A 17 11.26 5.39 -15.69
N ASN A 18 10.51 6.32 -16.29
CA ASN A 18 10.67 7.75 -16.02
C ASN A 18 10.38 8.05 -14.54
N ALA A 19 9.29 7.49 -13.99
CA ALA A 19 8.96 7.68 -12.58
C ALA A 19 10.01 7.08 -11.64
N ALA A 20 10.54 5.90 -11.96
CA ALA A 20 11.63 5.31 -11.18
C ALA A 20 12.87 6.21 -11.19
N GLN A 21 13.19 6.81 -12.34
CA GLN A 21 14.28 7.76 -12.48
C GLN A 21 14.05 9.06 -11.68
N ASP A 22 12.84 9.63 -11.75
CA ASP A 22 12.44 10.82 -10.99
C ASP A 22 12.48 10.58 -9.47
N HIS A 23 12.14 9.36 -9.04
CA HIS A 23 12.19 8.96 -7.64
C HIS A 23 13.53 8.39 -7.20
N HIS A 24 14.53 8.31 -8.10
CA HIS A 24 15.85 7.74 -7.87
C HIS A 24 15.83 6.32 -7.29
N VAL A 25 14.89 5.50 -7.75
CA VAL A 25 14.75 4.09 -7.36
C VAL A 25 14.85 3.18 -8.57
N SER A 26 14.94 1.87 -8.34
CA SER A 26 14.86 0.90 -9.43
C SER A 26 13.43 0.81 -9.97
N LEU A 27 13.29 0.40 -11.22
CA LEU A 27 11.98 0.10 -11.82
C LEU A 27 11.19 -0.93 -11.00
N GLU A 28 11.88 -1.96 -10.49
CA GLU A 28 11.26 -2.96 -9.62
C GLU A 28 10.68 -2.35 -8.35
N GLU A 29 11.43 -1.44 -7.72
CA GLU A 29 11.00 -0.76 -6.50
C GLU A 29 9.82 0.18 -6.75
N GLU A 30 9.83 0.91 -7.86
CA GLU A 30 8.71 1.77 -8.26
C GLU A 30 7.44 0.95 -8.54
N CYS A 31 7.57 -0.15 -9.27
CA CYS A 31 6.47 -1.09 -9.49
C CYS A 31 5.93 -1.63 -8.16
N ARG A 32 6.81 -2.02 -7.24
CA ARG A 32 6.44 -2.53 -5.92
C ARG A 32 5.68 -1.48 -5.10
N ARG A 33 6.15 -0.22 -5.10
CA ARG A 33 5.47 0.90 -4.43
C ARG A 33 4.08 1.15 -4.99
N ARG A 34 3.93 1.15 -6.31
CA ARG A 34 2.63 1.33 -6.98
C ARG A 34 1.67 0.18 -6.70
N LEU A 35 2.16 -1.06 -6.76
CA LEU A 35 1.37 -2.25 -6.44
C LEU A 35 0.90 -2.25 -4.98
N ALA A 36 1.80 -1.95 -4.04
CA ALA A 36 1.44 -1.83 -2.63
C ALA A 36 0.43 -0.70 -2.38
N THR A 37 0.56 0.42 -3.09
CA THR A 37 -0.40 1.53 -2.99
C THR A 37 -1.78 1.13 -3.52
N LEU A 38 -1.85 0.38 -4.62
CA LEU A 38 -3.10 -0.15 -5.17
C LEU A 38 -3.75 -1.19 -4.25
N GLU A 39 -2.96 -2.07 -3.63
CA GLU A 39 -3.44 -3.00 -2.59
C GLU A 39 -4.03 -2.24 -1.39
N CYS A 40 -3.40 -1.14 -0.99
CA CYS A 40 -3.92 -0.25 0.05
C CYS A 40 -5.19 0.51 -0.38
N GLN A 41 -5.53 0.62 -1.67
CA GLN A 41 -6.71 1.36 -2.14
C GLN A 41 -8.01 0.56 -2.14
N SER A 42 -8.00 -0.71 -1.76
CA SER A 42 -9.25 -1.46 -1.60
C SER A 42 -10.09 -0.83 -0.49
N ARG A 43 -11.13 -0.06 -0.88
CA ARG A 43 -12.02 0.65 0.04
C ARG A 43 -12.61 -0.26 1.12
N TYR A 44 -12.87 -1.52 0.75
CA TYR A 44 -13.36 -2.52 1.68
C TYR A 44 -12.32 -2.87 2.75
N LEU A 45 -11.06 -3.13 2.34
CA LEU A 45 -9.98 -3.40 3.29
C LEU A 45 -9.66 -2.18 4.15
N GLN A 46 -9.72 -0.97 3.58
CA GLN A 46 -9.55 0.28 4.34
C GLN A 46 -10.65 0.46 5.40
N ALA A 47 -11.92 0.19 5.05
CA ALA A 47 -13.03 0.28 6.00
C ALA A 47 -12.88 -0.74 7.13
N LEU A 48 -12.57 -1.99 6.80
CA LEU A 48 -12.35 -3.05 7.79
C LEU A 48 -11.18 -2.73 8.73
N LEU A 49 -10.06 -2.23 8.20
CA LEU A 49 -8.92 -1.80 9.01
C LEU A 49 -9.26 -0.61 9.91
N ALA A 50 -10.11 0.31 9.46
CA ALA A 50 -10.56 1.44 10.27
C ALA A 50 -11.45 0.97 11.44
N GLU A 51 -12.37 0.03 11.20
CA GLU A 51 -13.21 -0.59 12.24
C GLU A 51 -12.34 -1.28 13.30
N MET A 52 -11.37 -2.09 12.90
CA MET A 52 -10.47 -2.78 13.84
C MET A 52 -9.63 -1.82 14.68
N ARG A 53 -9.14 -0.71 14.10
CA ARG A 53 -8.38 0.31 14.84
C ARG A 53 -9.26 1.05 15.85
N ALA A 54 -10.49 1.37 15.47
CA ALA A 54 -11.46 1.99 16.37
C ALA A 54 -11.76 1.09 17.57
N ASP A 55 -11.94 -0.21 17.33
CA ASP A 55 -12.12 -1.22 18.39
C ASP A 55 -10.90 -1.33 19.32
N GLU A 56 -9.68 -1.26 18.78
CA GLU A 56 -8.46 -1.29 19.57
C GLU A 56 -8.27 0.00 20.41
N GLU A 57 -8.59 1.16 19.84
CA GLU A 57 -8.57 2.46 20.53
C GLU A 57 -9.60 2.53 21.66
N ALA A 58 -10.83 2.05 21.43
CA ALA A 58 -11.87 1.96 22.46
C ALA A 58 -11.42 1.07 23.63
N ARG A 59 -10.84 -0.10 23.33
CA ARG A 59 -10.33 -1.03 24.35
C ARG A 59 -9.16 -0.44 25.15
N ARG A 60 -8.30 0.38 24.51
CA ARG A 60 -7.25 1.13 25.22
C ARG A 60 -7.82 2.26 26.08
N ALA A 61 -8.89 2.92 25.67
CA ALA A 61 -9.54 3.97 26.48
C ALA A 61 -10.25 3.40 27.71
N GLU A 62 -10.89 2.23 27.59
CA GLU A 62 -11.53 1.53 28.71
C GLU A 62 -10.53 1.02 29.76
N GLY A 63 -9.35 0.56 29.32
CA GLY A 63 -8.27 0.13 30.21
C GLY A 63 -7.59 1.25 31.01
N VAL A 64 -7.83 2.53 30.67
CA VAL A 64 -7.24 3.71 31.32
C VAL A 64 -8.16 4.33 32.39
N GLN A 65 -9.38 3.83 32.56
CA GLN A 65 -10.34 4.35 33.56
C GLN A 65 -10.29 3.67 34.94
N VAL A 66 -9.32 2.79 35.21
CA VAL A 66 -9.12 2.22 36.56
C VAL A 66 -7.84 2.78 37.17
N THR A 67 -7.89 4.05 37.56
CA THR A 67 -7.01 4.66 38.58
C THR A 67 -7.77 5.72 39.34
#